data_AF-A0A3D9MDM0-F1
#
_entry.id   AF-A0A3D9MDM0-F1
#
_cell.length_a   1.000
_cell.length_b   1.000
_cell.length_c   1.000
_cell.angle_alpha   90.00
_cell.angle_beta   90.00
_cell.angle_gamma   90.00
#
_symmetry.space_group_name_H-M   'P 1'
#
loop_
_entity.id
_entity.type
_entity.pdbx_description
1 polymer ?
#
loop_
_entity_poly.entity_id
_entity_poly.type
_entity_poly.pdbx_seq_one_letter_code
_entity_poly.pdbx_strand_id
1 'polypeptide(L)'
;MNTDLLHTMCKEATRKAFNEFKRQIDVNLFPLDNSIKEVLQNDMLQNIGTPVTKHFINNYNLSTLQIELLENTIDNYKKIALETSNNYAGKFLK
;
A
#
# COMPACT_ATOMS: atom_id res chain seq x y z
N MET A 1 -0.11 1.87 -21.86
CA MET A 1 0.12 2.29 -20.46
C MET A 1 1.62 2.42 -20.24
N ASN A 2 2.08 3.48 -19.58
CA ASN A 2 3.50 3.64 -19.25
C ASN A 2 3.84 2.84 -17.98
N THR A 3 4.63 1.77 -18.12
CA THR A 3 4.99 0.85 -17.04
C THR A 3 5.99 1.46 -16.05
N ASP A 4 6.90 2.31 -16.51
CA ASP A 4 7.86 3.00 -15.65
C ASP A 4 7.16 3.99 -14.72
N LEU A 5 6.17 4.70 -15.26
CA LEU A 5 5.29 5.56 -14.48
C LEU A 5 4.51 4.74 -13.45
N LEU A 6 3.94 3.60 -13.84
CA LEU A 6 3.22 2.70 -12.94
C LEU A 6 4.10 2.29 -11.75
N HIS A 7 5.30 1.78 -12.03
CA HIS A 7 6.23 1.39 -10.97
C HIS A 7 6.66 2.57 -10.09
N THR A 8 6.88 3.74 -10.67
CA THR A 8 7.25 4.96 -9.93
C THR A 8 6.13 5.36 -8.97
N MET A 9 4.89 5.40 -9.46
CA MET A 9 3.72 5.73 -8.63
C MET A 9 3.47 4.70 -7.53
N CYS A 10 3.60 3.41 -7.82
CA CYS A 10 3.49 2.37 -6.80
C CYS A 10 4.56 2.53 -5.72
N LYS A 11 5.84 2.74 -6.09
CA LYS A 11 6.93 2.98 -5.13
C LYS A 11 6.63 4.16 -4.22
N GLU A 12 6.18 5.28 -4.78
CA GLU A 12 5.86 6.48 -4.00
C GLU A 12 4.65 6.28 -3.08
N ALA A 13 3.58 5.66 -3.59
CA ALA A 13 2.39 5.37 -2.81
C ALA A 13 2.70 4.42 -1.65
N THR A 14 3.46 3.34 -1.90
CA THR A 14 3.96 2.41 -0.88
C THR A 14 4.78 3.11 0.18
N ARG A 15 5.74 3.95 -0.21
CA ARG A 15 6.57 4.69 0.76
C ARG A 15 5.70 5.61 1.64
N LYS A 16 4.77 6.35 1.05
CA LYS A 16 3.88 7.27 1.78
C LYS A 16 2.96 6.50 2.74
N ALA A 17 2.30 5.46 2.26
CA ALA A 17 1.39 4.65 3.05
C ALA A 17 2.10 3.95 4.22
N PHE A 18 3.28 3.38 3.98
CA PHE A 18 4.07 2.74 5.03
C PHE A 18 4.58 3.73 6.08
N ASN A 19 5.01 4.92 5.68
CA ASN A 19 5.44 5.95 6.63
C ASN A 19 4.29 6.41 7.52
N GLU A 20 3.07 6.49 6.98
CA GLU A 20 1.88 6.82 7.77
C GLU A 20 1.51 5.68 8.73
N PHE A 21 1.53 4.43 8.28
CA PHE A 21 1.37 3.25 9.14
C PHE A 21 2.37 3.28 10.32
N LYS A 22 3.66 3.49 10.01
CA LYS A 22 4.72 3.62 11.01
C LYS A 22 4.42 4.72 12.02
N ARG A 23 4.04 5.90 11.54
CA ARG A 23 3.70 7.04 12.39
C ARG A 23 2.56 6.70 13.35
N GLN A 24 1.51 6.01 12.89
CA GLN A 24 0.37 5.65 13.73
C GLN A 24 0.75 4.66 14.84
N ILE A 25 1.62 3.67 14.53
CA ILE A 25 2.19 2.79 15.55
C ILE A 25 3.06 3.55 16.54
N ASP A 26 3.93 4.44 16.05
CA ASP A 26 4.90 5.16 16.87
C ASP A 26 4.25 6.17 17.82
N VAL A 27 3.17 6.85 17.38
CA VAL A 27 2.40 7.76 18.24
C VAL A 27 1.70 6.99 19.36
N ASN A 28 1.34 5.71 19.12
CA ASN A 28 0.75 4.81 20.12
C ASN A 28 -0.47 5.42 20.83
N LEU A 29 -1.35 6.09 20.08
CA LEU A 29 -2.60 6.67 20.61
C LEU A 29 -3.48 5.60 21.27
N PHE A 30 -3.42 4.37 20.75
CA PHE A 30 -4.09 3.20 21.27
C PHE A 30 -3.07 2.07 21.43
N PRO A 31 -3.21 1.19 22.44
CA PRO A 31 -2.36 0.02 22.58
C PRO A 31 -2.40 -0.82 21.31
N LEU A 32 -1.24 -1.12 20.74
CA LEU A 32 -1.19 -1.97 19.55
C LEU A 32 -1.59 -3.41 19.91
N ASP A 33 -2.63 -3.92 19.25
CA ASP A 33 -2.99 -5.32 19.23
C ASP A 33 -3.12 -5.81 17.77
N ASN A 34 -3.47 -7.09 17.58
CA ASN A 34 -3.63 -7.63 16.23
C ASN A 34 -4.78 -7.00 15.45
N SER A 35 -5.86 -6.58 16.12
CA SER A 35 -7.02 -5.94 15.47
C SER A 35 -6.65 -4.56 14.94
N ILE A 36 -6.03 -3.72 15.77
CA ILE A 36 -5.55 -2.40 15.37
C ILE A 36 -4.50 -2.53 14.28
N LYS A 37 -3.56 -3.49 14.41
CA LYS A 37 -2.57 -3.77 13.36
C LYS A 37 -3.25 -4.05 12.02
N GLU A 38 -4.26 -4.93 11.99
CA GLU A 38 -4.98 -5.28 10.76
C GLU A 38 -5.73 -4.08 10.16
N VAL A 39 -6.36 -3.24 10.97
CA VAL A 39 -7.01 -2.00 10.52
C VAL A 39 -5.99 -1.08 9.86
N LEU A 40 -4.86 -0.83 10.54
CA LEU A 40 -3.80 0.04 10.02
C LEU A 40 -3.16 -0.53 8.74
N GLN A 41 -3.01 -1.84 8.65
CA GLN A 41 -2.54 -2.51 7.44
C GLN A 41 -3.54 -2.35 6.30
N ASN A 42 -4.84 -2.55 6.55
CA ASN A 42 -5.87 -2.36 5.52
C ASN A 42 -5.88 -0.93 4.97
N ASP A 43 -5.79 0.07 5.84
CA ASP A 43 -5.69 1.48 5.44
C ASP A 43 -4.42 1.74 4.61
N MET A 44 -3.29 1.16 5.02
CA MET A 44 -2.04 1.23 4.25
C MET A 44 -2.23 0.62 2.85
N LEU A 45 -2.81 -0.57 2.72
CA LEU A 45 -3.01 -1.24 1.44
C LEU A 45 -3.95 -0.48 0.51
N GLN A 46 -5.01 0.13 1.05
CA GLN A 46 -5.90 1.01 0.29
C GLN A 46 -5.17 2.25 -0.21
N ASN A 47 -4.36 2.90 0.64
CA ASN A 47 -3.56 4.07 0.28
C ASN A 47 -2.46 3.78 -0.74
N ILE A 48 -2.10 2.51 -0.96
CA ILE A 48 -1.24 2.09 -2.07
C ILE A 48 -2.05 1.99 -3.37
N GLY A 49 -3.14 1.22 -3.36
CA GLY A 49 -3.87 0.89 -4.58
C GLY A 49 -4.70 2.04 -5.14
N THR A 50 -5.50 2.71 -4.31
CA THR A 50 -6.47 3.72 -4.75
C THR A 50 -5.87 4.86 -5.57
N PRO A 51 -4.77 5.53 -5.16
CA PRO A 51 -4.23 6.65 -5.95
C PRO A 51 -3.66 6.19 -7.31
N VAL A 52 -3.00 5.03 -7.35
CA VAL A 52 -2.44 4.47 -8.59
C VAL A 52 -3.57 4.06 -9.54
N THR A 53 -4.55 3.28 -9.05
CA THR A 53 -5.70 2.87 -9.84
C THR A 53 -6.48 4.07 -10.39
N LYS A 54 -6.77 5.07 -9.55
CA LYS A 54 -7.47 6.30 -9.99
C LYS A 54 -6.69 7.04 -11.07
N HIS A 55 -5.38 7.15 -10.95
CA HIS A 55 -4.57 7.81 -11.98
C HIS A 55 -4.69 7.09 -13.32
N PHE A 56 -4.52 5.77 -13.34
CA PHE A 56 -4.50 5.03 -14.60
C PHE A 56 -5.89 4.90 -15.23
N ILE A 57 -6.94 4.67 -14.44
CA ILE A 57 -8.31 4.59 -14.96
C ILE A 57 -8.80 5.95 -15.50
N ASN A 58 -8.46 7.06 -14.84
CA ASN A 58 -8.96 8.37 -15.24
C ASN A 58 -8.20 9.00 -16.42
N ASN A 59 -6.94 8.62 -16.64
CA ASN A 59 -6.07 9.24 -17.64
C ASN A 59 -5.82 8.36 -18.87
N TYR A 60 -6.18 7.08 -18.83
CA TYR A 60 -5.91 6.14 -19.91
C TYR A 60 -7.12 5.26 -20.18
N ASN A 61 -7.40 5.01 -21.46
CA ASN A 61 -8.34 3.99 -21.88
C ASN A 61 -7.64 2.62 -21.88
N LEU A 62 -7.67 1.93 -20.73
CA LEU A 62 -6.95 0.68 -20.52
C LEU A 62 -7.66 -0.51 -21.18
N SER A 63 -6.89 -1.38 -21.83
CA SER A 63 -7.39 -2.70 -22.23
C SER A 63 -7.44 -3.66 -21.03
N THR A 64 -8.15 -4.78 -21.15
CA THR A 64 -8.21 -5.83 -20.11
C THR A 64 -6.82 -6.29 -19.66
N LEU A 65 -5.90 -6.53 -20.60
CA LEU A 65 -4.51 -6.91 -20.29
C LEU A 65 -3.76 -5.81 -19.52
N GLN A 66 -4.06 -4.54 -19.79
CA GLN A 66 -3.44 -3.42 -19.07
C GLN A 66 -4.01 -3.25 -17.67
N ILE A 67 -5.29 -3.55 -17.46
CA ILE A 67 -5.92 -3.58 -16.13
C ILE A 67 -5.30 -4.70 -15.29
N GLU A 68 -5.15 -5.89 -15.86
CA GLU A 68 -4.51 -7.02 -15.17
C GLU A 68 -3.06 -6.70 -14.79
N LEU A 69 -2.29 -6.07 -15.69
CA LEU A 69 -0.93 -5.62 -15.39
C LEU A 69 -0.90 -4.58 -14.26
N LEU A 70 -1.85 -3.64 -14.27
CA LEU A 70 -2.01 -2.61 -13.23
C LEU A 70 -2.28 -3.26 -11.86
N GLU A 71 -3.27 -4.16 -11.79
CA GLU A 71 -3.66 -4.86 -10.57
C GLU A 71 -2.52 -5.73 -10.03
N ASN A 72 -1.90 -6.55 -10.88
CA ASN A 72 -0.77 -7.40 -10.50
C ASN A 72 0.41 -6.57 -9.98
N THR A 73 0.69 -5.43 -10.61
CA THR A 73 1.77 -4.55 -10.16
C THR A 73 1.44 -3.95 -8.80
N ILE A 74 0.24 -3.39 -8.62
CA ILE A 74 -0.22 -2.83 -7.34
C ILE A 74 -0.15 -3.90 -6.24
N ASP A 75 -0.61 -5.11 -6.51
CA ASP A 75 -0.64 -6.19 -5.54
C ASP A 75 0.75 -6.68 -5.15
N ASN A 76 1.72 -6.66 -6.06
CA ASN A 76 3.11 -6.93 -5.71
C ASN A 76 3.64 -5.91 -4.67
N TYR A 77 3.38 -4.62 -4.88
CA TYR A 77 3.77 -3.58 -3.93
C TYR A 77 3.02 -3.65 -2.60
N LYS A 78 1.73 -4.02 -2.62
CA LYS A 78 0.95 -4.30 -1.41
C LYS A 78 1.55 -5.46 -0.59
N LYS A 79 1.96 -6.55 -1.23
CA LYS A 79 2.60 -7.70 -0.56
C LYS A 79 3.90 -7.28 0.15
N ILE A 80 4.76 -6.55 -0.55
CA ILE A 80 6.01 -6.00 0.02
C ILE A 80 5.69 -5.10 1.24
N ALA A 81 4.71 -4.21 1.12
CA ALA A 81 4.30 -3.33 2.22
C ALA A 81 3.77 -4.13 3.41
N LEU A 82 2.95 -5.16 3.16
CA LEU A 82 2.37 -6.01 4.21
C LEU A 82 3.45 -6.77 4.97
N GLU A 83 4.38 -7.43 4.29
CA GLU A 83 5.52 -8.12 4.92
C GLU A 83 6.35 -7.16 5.77
N THR A 84 6.65 -5.97 5.22
CA THR A 84 7.41 -4.95 5.93
C THR A 84 6.66 -4.45 7.17
N SER A 85 5.34 -4.26 7.08
CA SER A 85 4.48 -3.82 8.18
C SER A 85 4.37 -4.86 9.29
N ASN A 86 4.31 -6.16 8.95
CA ASN A 86 4.33 -7.25 9.92
C ASN A 86 5.65 -7.26 10.70
N ASN A 87 6.77 -7.15 10.01
CA ASN A 87 8.09 -7.08 10.63
C ASN A 87 8.26 -5.83 11.51
N TYR A 88 7.62 -4.72 11.15
CA TYR A 88 7.65 -3.50 11.94
C TYR A 88 6.79 -3.61 13.21
N ALA A 89 5.51 -3.96 13.05
CA ALA A 89 4.56 -4.08 14.16
C ALA A 89 4.92 -5.20 15.14
N GLY A 90 5.55 -6.28 14.67
CA GLY A 90 6.03 -7.37 15.51
C GLY A 90 7.06 -6.94 16.56
N LYS A 91 7.67 -5.75 16.44
CA LYS A 91 8.55 -5.18 17.48
C LYS A 91 7.78 -4.61 18.67
N PHE A 92 6.48 -4.34 18.50
CA PHE A 92 5.62 -3.69 19.47
C PHE A 92 4.56 -4.66 20.05
N LEU A 93 4.20 -5.70 19.28
CA LEU A 93 3.37 -6.81 19.74
C LEU A 93 4.24 -7.80 20.53
N LYS A 94 4.08 -7.82 21.86
CA LYS A 94 4.72 -8.79 22.76
C LYS A 94 3.82 -10.00 22.99
#